data_AF-A0A1D2V8X6-F1
#
_entry.id   AF-A0A1D2V8X6-F1
#
_cell.length_a   1.000
_cell.length_b   1.000
_cell.length_c   1.000
_cell.angle_alpha   90.00
_cell.angle_beta   90.00
_cell.angle_gamma   90.00
#
_symmetry.space_group_name_H-M   'P 1'
#
loop_
_entity.id
_entity.type
_entity.pdbx_description
1 polymer ?
#
loop_
_entity_poly.entity_id
_entity_poly.type
_entity_poly.pdbx_seq_one_letter_code
_entity_poly.pdbx_strand_id
1 'polypeptide(L)'
;MYEMKIVAQSIIGRQSTQSSKRNLYCHNIISVTIDSIDINSLFIKVILLDEFGEVCDLVLLDGDYVKMVNSEKVFMVSRNCYKFIFNNIGIRKVGKFKLRFLLVKYGLLDKKFQEINQIDSELIEVCSSHTYAAKKKLLFPRKQ
;
A
#
# COMPACT_ATOMS: atom_id res chain seq x y z
N MET A 1 12.90 17.75 -4.79
CA MET A 1 11.53 17.68 -4.23
C MET A 1 11.04 16.24 -4.34
N TYR A 2 10.19 15.80 -3.40
CA TYR A 2 9.55 14.48 -3.43
C TYR A 2 8.04 14.65 -3.27
N GLU A 3 7.28 14.33 -4.31
CA GLU A 3 5.82 14.40 -4.28
C GLU A 3 5.23 12.99 -4.36
N MET A 4 4.30 12.66 -3.47
CA MET A 4 3.60 11.36 -3.45
C MET A 4 2.12 11.55 -3.74
N LYS A 5 1.55 10.65 -4.55
CA LYS A 5 0.13 10.64 -4.86
C LYS A 5 -0.41 9.22 -4.92
N ILE A 6 -1.59 9.00 -4.34
CA ILE A 6 -2.36 7.77 -4.54
C ILE A 6 -3.08 7.87 -5.89
N VAL A 7 -2.71 7.01 -6.82
CA VAL A 7 -3.33 6.92 -8.16
C VAL A 7 -4.53 5.99 -8.14
N ALA A 8 -4.41 4.88 -7.40
CA ALA A 8 -5.47 3.93 -7.17
C ALA A 8 -5.30 3.31 -5.78
N GLN A 9 -6.40 2.91 -5.16
CA GLN A 9 -6.39 2.27 -3.85
C GLN A 9 -7.42 1.16 -3.76
N SER A 10 -7.15 0.22 -2.88
CA SER A 10 -8.15 -0.75 -2.44
C SER A 10 -9.15 -0.05 -1.53
N ILE A 11 -10.43 -0.37 -1.67
CA ILE A 11 -11.50 0.13 -0.79
C ILE A 11 -12.15 -1.00 0.03
N ILE A 12 -11.88 -2.24 -0.36
CA ILE A 12 -12.41 -3.44 0.29
C ILE A 12 -11.38 -4.57 0.23
N GLY A 13 -11.39 -5.44 1.24
CA GLY A 13 -10.60 -6.65 1.31
C GLY A 13 -11.39 -7.82 1.86
N ARG A 14 -10.93 -9.04 1.59
CA ARG A 14 -11.31 -10.20 2.38
C ARG A 14 -10.20 -10.48 3.38
N GLN A 15 -10.58 -10.80 4.61
CA GLN A 15 -9.64 -11.16 5.66
C GLN A 15 -8.71 -12.31 5.23
N SER A 16 -7.41 -12.10 5.38
CA SER A 16 -6.38 -13.16 5.33
C SER A 16 -6.44 -14.01 6.60
N THR A 17 -6.16 -15.30 6.47
CA THR A 17 -6.02 -16.21 7.62
C THR A 17 -4.57 -16.67 7.73
N GLN A 18 -4.20 -17.30 8.84
CA GLN A 18 -2.85 -17.87 8.99
C GLN A 18 -2.49 -18.86 7.88
N SER A 19 -3.47 -19.62 7.36
CA SER A 19 -3.28 -20.64 6.34
C SER A 19 -3.48 -20.13 4.90
N SER A 20 -4.04 -18.92 4.73
CA SER A 20 -4.43 -18.46 3.41
C SER A 20 -4.47 -16.93 3.32
N LYS A 21 -3.54 -16.37 2.55
CA LYS A 21 -3.53 -14.96 2.18
C LYS A 21 -4.65 -14.62 1.20
N ARG A 22 -5.26 -13.45 1.41
CA ARG A 22 -6.24 -12.82 0.52
C ARG A 22 -5.79 -11.39 0.25
N ASN A 23 -5.48 -11.11 -1.00
CA ASN A 23 -5.12 -9.75 -1.38
C ASN A 23 -6.34 -8.84 -1.24
N LEU A 24 -6.09 -7.59 -0.86
CA LEU A 24 -7.06 -6.52 -0.95
C LEU A 24 -7.57 -6.41 -2.40
N TYR A 25 -8.83 -6.00 -2.54
CA TYR A 25 -9.45 -5.90 -3.84
C TYR A 25 -9.06 -4.59 -4.52
N CYS A 26 -8.73 -4.68 -5.81
CA CYS A 26 -8.02 -3.65 -6.57
C CYS A 26 -6.57 -3.47 -6.11
N HIS A 27 -5.77 -2.79 -6.92
CA HIS A 27 -4.36 -2.52 -6.62
C HIS A 27 -4.22 -1.18 -5.92
N ASN A 28 -3.29 -1.09 -4.97
CA ASN A 28 -2.84 0.21 -4.47
C ASN A 28 -1.68 0.68 -5.34
N ILE A 29 -1.83 1.84 -5.98
CA ILE A 29 -0.84 2.39 -6.91
C ILE A 29 -0.43 3.74 -6.39
N ILE A 30 0.85 3.87 -6.04
CA ILE A 30 1.44 5.12 -5.56
C ILE A 30 2.34 5.67 -6.65
N SER A 31 2.12 6.92 -7.03
CA SER A 31 3.01 7.68 -7.89
C SER A 31 3.93 8.52 -7.03
N VAL A 32 5.22 8.53 -7.35
CA VAL A 32 6.20 9.39 -6.70
C VAL A 32 6.97 10.16 -7.77
N THR A 33 6.96 11.48 -7.65
CA THR A 33 7.82 12.37 -8.44
C THR A 33 9.08 12.68 -7.64
N ILE A 34 10.25 12.42 -8.21
CA ILE A 34 11.56 12.49 -7.55
C ILE A 34 12.50 13.37 -8.36
N ASP A 35 12.81 14.57 -7.86
CA ASP A 35 13.79 15.47 -8.51
C ASP A 35 15.24 15.23 -8.05
N SER A 36 15.49 14.13 -7.33
CA SER A 36 16.80 13.78 -6.78
C SER A 36 17.54 12.77 -7.65
N ILE A 37 18.87 12.89 -7.71
CA ILE A 37 19.76 11.99 -8.46
C ILE A 37 19.97 10.65 -7.72
N ASP A 38 19.81 10.63 -6.39
CA ASP A 38 20.05 9.45 -5.56
C ASP A 38 18.75 8.68 -5.30
N ILE A 39 18.31 7.92 -6.30
CA ILE A 39 17.08 7.10 -6.26
C ILE A 39 17.31 5.67 -5.75
N ASN A 40 18.56 5.19 -5.80
CA ASN A 40 18.89 3.78 -5.54
C ASN A 40 18.69 3.37 -4.08
N SER A 41 18.63 4.36 -3.18
CA SER A 41 18.42 4.20 -1.74
C SER A 41 16.96 4.40 -1.31
N LEU A 42 16.04 4.63 -2.26
CA LEU A 42 14.64 4.95 -1.99
C LEU A 42 13.73 3.73 -2.11
N PHE A 43 12.80 3.63 -1.16
CA PHE A 43 11.75 2.63 -1.17
C PHE A 43 10.48 3.14 -0.50
N ILE A 44 9.35 2.53 -0.85
CA ILE A 44 8.08 2.74 -0.16
C ILE A 44 7.83 1.57 0.79
N LYS A 45 7.54 1.89 2.05
CA LYS A 45 7.01 0.95 3.05
C LYS A 45 5.53 1.24 3.28
N VAL A 46 4.74 0.19 3.49
CA VAL A 46 3.34 0.28 3.89
C VAL A 46 3.22 0.00 5.38
N ILE A 47 2.46 0.83 6.09
CA ILE A 47 2.05 0.65 7.48
C ILE A 47 0.54 0.51 7.51
N LEU A 48 0.05 -0.40 8.35
CA LEU A 48 -1.38 -0.56 8.61
C LEU A 48 -1.80 0.41 9.71
N LEU A 49 -2.82 1.21 9.43
CA LEU A 49 -3.48 2.05 10.43
C LEU A 49 -4.90 1.53 10.66
N ASP A 50 -5.42 1.77 11.87
CA ASP A 50 -6.84 1.58 12.13
C ASP A 50 -7.69 2.69 11.49
N GLU A 51 -8.99 2.70 11.77
CA GLU A 51 -9.91 3.70 11.21
C GLU A 51 -9.66 5.13 11.70
N PHE A 52 -9.02 5.26 12.88
CA PHE A 52 -8.69 6.54 13.53
C PHE A 52 -7.31 7.06 13.12
N GLY A 53 -6.50 6.24 12.44
CA GLY A 53 -5.16 6.60 12.00
C GLY A 53 -4.03 6.13 12.93
N GLU A 54 -4.36 5.30 13.92
CA GLU A 54 -3.38 4.73 14.86
C GLU A 54 -2.70 3.51 14.25
N VAL A 55 -1.41 3.36 14.55
CA VAL A 55 -0.59 2.27 13.98
C VAL A 55 -1.03 0.93 14.56
N CYS A 56 -1.41 0.03 13.67
CA CYS A 56 -1.72 -1.36 14.01
C CYS A 56 -0.46 -2.22 14.11
N ASP A 57 -0.58 -3.35 14.79
CA ASP A 57 0.47 -4.38 14.83
C ASP A 57 0.78 -4.90 13.40
N LEU A 58 2.06 -4.98 13.07
CA LEU A 58 2.56 -5.46 11.78
C LEU A 58 2.14 -6.90 11.50
N VAL A 59 1.89 -7.72 12.52
CA VAL A 59 1.41 -9.12 12.34
C VAL A 59 0.06 -9.19 11.63
N LEU A 60 -0.68 -8.08 11.57
CA LEU A 60 -1.96 -7.99 10.87
C LEU A 60 -1.80 -7.77 9.36
N LEU A 61 -0.64 -7.29 8.90
CA LEU A 61 -0.34 -7.04 7.49
C LEU A 61 0.35 -8.27 6.88
N ASP A 62 -0.08 -8.68 5.69
CA ASP A 62 0.41 -9.88 5.02
C ASP A 62 0.82 -9.58 3.57
N GLY A 63 1.90 -10.20 3.09
CA GLY A 63 2.40 -10.05 1.72
C GLY A 63 3.43 -8.94 1.49
N ASP A 64 3.42 -8.31 0.31
CA ASP A 64 4.48 -7.39 -0.14
C ASP A 64 4.17 -5.96 0.32
N TYR A 65 4.68 -5.53 1.47
CA TYR A 65 4.49 -4.18 2.02
C TYR A 65 5.73 -3.29 1.95
N VAL A 66 6.77 -3.69 1.21
CA VAL A 66 7.96 -2.88 0.93
C VAL A 66 8.32 -3.00 -0.55
N LYS A 67 8.62 -1.87 -1.21
CA LYS A 67 9.06 -1.82 -2.61
C LYS A 67 10.14 -0.78 -2.85
N MET A 68 11.27 -1.22 -3.40
CA MET A 68 12.36 -0.35 -3.83
C MET A 68 12.08 0.23 -5.22
N VAL A 69 12.58 1.45 -5.49
CA VAL A 69 12.43 2.15 -6.79
C VAL A 69 12.90 1.28 -7.97
N ASN A 70 13.96 0.49 -7.80
CA ASN A 70 14.53 -0.33 -8.87
C ASN A 70 13.95 -1.76 -8.94
N SER A 71 12.82 -2.03 -8.29
CA SER A 71 12.18 -3.35 -8.38
C SER A 71 11.40 -3.51 -9.70
N GLU A 72 11.33 -4.73 -10.23
CA GLU A 72 10.59 -5.07 -11.47
C GLU A 72 9.11 -4.65 -11.47
N LYS A 73 8.56 -4.33 -10.29
CA LYS A 73 7.18 -3.89 -10.09
C LYS A 73 7.06 -2.37 -9.92
N VAL A 74 8.08 -1.61 -10.32
CA VAL A 74 8.09 -0.15 -10.39
C VAL A 74 8.33 0.27 -11.84
N PHE A 75 7.45 1.13 -12.34
CA PHE A 75 7.52 1.63 -13.71
C PHE A 75 7.78 3.13 -13.70
N MET A 76 8.80 3.56 -14.43
CA MET A 76 8.97 4.97 -14.76
C MET A 76 7.95 5.34 -15.84
N VAL A 77 7.05 6.26 -15.52
CA VAL A 77 5.92 6.63 -16.41
C VAL A 77 6.27 7.87 -17.23
N SER A 78 7.07 8.75 -16.65
CA SER A 78 7.66 9.92 -17.28
C SER A 78 8.98 10.21 -16.56
N ARG A 79 9.77 11.16 -17.07
CA ARG A 79 11.00 11.61 -16.38
C ARG A 79 10.68 11.88 -14.91
N ASN A 80 11.46 11.28 -14.01
CA ASN A 80 11.36 11.45 -12.56
C ASN A 80 10.06 10.95 -11.90
N CYS A 81 9.14 10.30 -12.63
CA CYS A 81 7.86 9.82 -12.08
C CYS A 81 7.79 8.30 -12.05
N TYR A 82 7.68 7.74 -10.85
CA TYR A 82 7.74 6.31 -10.58
C TYR A 82 6.41 5.81 -10.02
N LYS A 83 5.88 4.71 -10.55
CA LYS A 83 4.68 4.05 -10.03
C LYS A 83 5.02 2.78 -9.26
N PHE A 84 4.60 2.71 -8.00
CA PHE A 84 4.73 1.57 -7.13
C PHE A 84 3.38 0.86 -7.00
N ILE A 85 3.32 -0.40 -7.44
CA ILE A 85 2.06 -1.16 -7.48
C ILE A 85 2.01 -2.19 -6.35
N PHE A 86 1.25 -1.94 -5.29
CA PHE A 86 1.02 -2.87 -4.20
C PHE A 86 -0.28 -3.66 -4.42
N ASN A 87 -0.15 -4.79 -5.13
CA ASN A 87 -1.24 -5.72 -5.44
C ASN A 87 -1.26 -7.00 -4.59
N ASN A 88 -0.26 -7.14 -3.72
CA ASN A 88 -0.02 -8.34 -2.93
C ASN A 88 -0.09 -8.07 -1.43
N ILE A 89 -0.99 -7.19 -1.00
CA ILE A 89 -1.23 -6.84 0.41
C ILE A 89 -2.51 -7.53 0.87
N GLY A 90 -2.47 -8.20 2.02
CA GLY A 90 -3.63 -8.72 2.74
C GLY A 90 -3.67 -8.23 4.18
N ILE A 91 -4.85 -8.27 4.80
CA ILE A 91 -5.06 -7.88 6.21
C ILE A 91 -5.70 -9.05 6.96
N ARG A 92 -5.12 -9.44 8.09
CA ARG A 92 -5.51 -10.65 8.85
C ARG A 92 -6.64 -10.45 9.85
N LYS A 93 -7.24 -9.26 9.90
CA LYS A 93 -8.32 -8.89 10.83
C LYS A 93 -9.48 -8.24 10.08
N VAL A 94 -10.71 -8.59 10.46
CA VAL A 94 -11.93 -7.89 10.00
C VAL A 94 -11.99 -6.51 10.64
N GLY A 95 -12.39 -5.49 9.88
CA GLY A 95 -12.50 -4.13 10.38
C GLY A 95 -12.35 -3.08 9.29
N LYS A 96 -12.18 -1.83 9.71
CA LYS A 96 -11.87 -0.71 8.84
C LYS A 96 -10.45 -0.24 9.12
N PHE A 97 -9.70 0.00 8.05
CA PHE A 97 -8.27 0.28 8.14
C PHE A 97 -7.88 1.35 7.12
N LYS A 98 -6.71 1.95 7.29
CA LYS A 98 -6.03 2.74 6.26
C LYS A 98 -4.65 2.15 6.02
N LEU A 99 -4.07 2.44 4.85
CA LEU A 99 -2.68 2.14 4.53
C LEU A 99 -1.90 3.45 4.46
N ARG A 100 -0.86 3.56 5.27
CA ARG A 100 0.13 4.64 5.17
C ARG A 100 1.27 4.20 4.29
N PHE A 101 1.55 4.95 3.24
CA PHE A 101 2.68 4.75 2.34
C PHE A 101 3.78 5.73 2.71
N LEU A 102 4.88 5.22 3.27
CA LEU A 102 6.06 6.00 3.62
C LEU A 102 7.11 5.92 2.53
N LEU A 103 7.52 7.05 1.97
CA LEU A 103 8.75 7.14 1.20
C LEU A 103 9.93 7.28 2.16
N VAL A 104 10.84 6.32 2.10
CA VAL A 104 11.98 6.22 3.01
C VAL A 104 13.27 6.18 2.21
N LYS A 105 14.30 6.86 2.72
CA LYS A 105 15.68 6.74 2.26
C LYS A 105 16.48 5.93 3.26
N TYR A 106 17.23 4.95 2.77
CA TYR A 106 18.27 4.30 3.57
C TYR A 106 19.59 5.04 3.41
N GLY A 107 20.07 5.68 4.48
CA GLY A 107 21.39 6.30 4.48
C GLY A 107 22.48 5.24 4.66
N LEU A 108 23.36 5.11 3.67
CA LEU A 108 24.46 4.13 3.71
C LEU A 108 25.51 4.46 4.77
N LEU A 109 25.70 5.75 5.06
CA LEU A 109 26.74 6.24 5.98
C LEU A 109 26.31 6.16 7.45
N ASP A 110 25.05 6.50 7.74
CA ASP A 110 24.49 6.52 9.09
C ASP A 110 23.70 5.23 9.43
N LYS A 111 23.49 4.35 8.44
CA LYS A 111 22.69 3.11 8.54
C LYS A 111 21.29 3.36 9.13
N LYS A 112 20.75 4.56 8.90
CA LYS A 112 19.43 4.96 9.38
C LYS A 112 18.42 5.06 8.25
N PHE A 113 17.18 4.80 8.61
CA PHE A 113 16.04 5.06 7.75
C PHE A 113 15.56 6.49 8.02
N GLN A 114 15.56 7.31 6.97
CA GLN A 114 14.99 8.64 7.01
C GLN A 114 13.65 8.63 6.29
N GLU A 115 12.59 8.98 7.00
CA GLU A 115 11.30 9.25 6.38
C GLU A 115 11.38 10.58 5.60
N ILE A 116 11.01 10.53 4.32
CA ILE A 116 11.04 11.69 3.43
C ILE A 116 9.66 12.30 3.29
N ASN A 117 8.66 11.44 3.05
CA ASN A 117 7.29 11.84 2.79
C ASN A 117 6.35 10.68 3.14
N GLN A 118 5.07 10.99 3.37
CA GLN A 118 4.04 10.02 3.67
C GLN A 118 2.70 10.41 3.05
N ILE A 119 1.89 9.42 2.72
CA ILE A 119 0.50 9.61 2.30
C ILE A 119 -0.36 8.46 2.83
N ASP A 120 -1.54 8.81 3.34
CA ASP A 120 -2.50 7.84 3.87
C ASP A 120 -3.58 7.55 2.83
N SER A 121 -3.99 6.29 2.75
CA SER A 121 -5.16 5.89 1.96
C SER A 121 -6.47 6.31 2.62
N GLU A 122 -7.52 6.28 1.82
CA GLU A 122 -8.88 6.26 2.35
C GLU A 122 -9.15 4.95 3.10
N LEU A 123 -10.29 4.91 3.80
CA LEU A 123 -10.74 3.74 4.53
C LEU A 123 -10.93 2.53 3.63
N ILE A 124 -10.37 1.41 4.07
CA ILE A 124 -10.48 0.08 3.46
C ILE A 124 -11.28 -0.80 4.41
N GLU A 125 -12.36 -1.38 3.92
CA GLU A 125 -13.15 -2.32 4.71
C GLU A 125 -12.72 -3.76 4.47
N VAL A 126 -12.26 -4.44 5.52
CA VAL A 126 -11.86 -5.84 5.48
C VAL A 126 -12.98 -6.69 6.05
N CYS A 127 -13.55 -7.53 5.21
CA CYS A 127 -14.71 -8.36 5.52
C CYS A 127 -14.32 -9.84 5.77
N SER A 128 -15.18 -10.57 6.48
CA SER A 128 -15.11 -12.02 6.51
C SER A 128 -15.49 -12.62 5.14
N SER A 129 -15.22 -13.90 4.91
CA SER A 129 -15.58 -14.57 3.65
C SER A 129 -17.07 -14.44 3.31
N HIS A 130 -17.96 -14.53 4.30
CA HIS A 130 -19.41 -14.49 4.11
C HIS A 130 -19.90 -13.12 3.66
N THR A 131 -19.39 -12.04 4.25
CA THR A 131 -19.86 -10.67 3.95
C THR A 131 -19.16 -10.07 2.74
N TYR A 132 -17.94 -10.53 2.42
CA TYR A 132 -17.15 -10.00 1.30
C TYR A 132 -17.85 -10.12 -0.06
N ALA A 133 -18.47 -11.26 -0.36
CA ALA A 133 -19.08 -11.49 -1.68
C ALA A 133 -20.27 -10.53 -1.94
N ALA A 134 -21.14 -10.36 -0.95
CA ALA A 134 -22.26 -9.43 -1.03
C ALA A 134 -21.78 -7.99 -1.18
N LYS A 135 -20.79 -7.59 -0.38
CA LYS A 135 -20.29 -6.21 -0.37
C LYS A 135 -19.53 -5.86 -1.65
N LYS A 136 -18.73 -6.78 -2.18
CA LYS A 136 -18.06 -6.61 -3.48
C LYS A 136 -19.06 -6.39 -4.61
N LYS A 137 -20.18 -7.12 -4.63
CA LYS A 137 -21.22 -6.98 -5.66
C LYS A 137 -21.91 -5.61 -5.60
N LEU A 138 -22.11 -5.07 -4.40
CA LEU A 138 -22.70 -3.74 -4.20
C LEU A 138 -21.77 -2.61 -4.69
N LEU A 139 -20.47 -2.71 -4.38
CA LEU A 139 -19.48 -1.69 -4.77
C LEU A 139 -19.12 -1.74 -6.26
N PHE A 140 -19.18 -2.93 -6.87
CA PHE A 140 -18.78 -3.16 -8.26
C PHE A 140 -19.86 -3.98 -8.99
N PRO A 141 -21.04 -3.38 -9.26
CA PRO A 141 -22.08 -4.07 -10.02
C PRO A 141 -21.54 -4.36 -11.42
N ARG A 142 -21.71 -5.60 -11.90
CA ARG A 142 -21.44 -5.92 -13.30
C ARG A 142 -22.42 -5.10 -14.14
N LYS A 143 -21.90 -4.25 -15.05
CA LYS A 143 -22.74 -3.68 -16.10
C LYS A 143 -23.30 -4.86 -16.91
N GLN A 144 -24.63 -4.97 -16.95
CA GLN A 144 -25.34 -5.91 -17.81
C GLN A 144 -25.21 -5.46 -19.27
#